data_AF-M4RSE0-F1
#
_entry.id   AF-M4RSE0-F1
#
_cell.length_a   1.000
_cell.length_b   1.000
_cell.length_c   1.000
_cell.angle_alpha   90.00
_cell.angle_beta   90.00
_cell.angle_gamma   90.00
#
_symmetry.space_group_name_H-M   'P 1'
#
loop_
_entity.id
_entity.type
_entity.pdbx_description
1 polymer ?
#
loop_
_entity_poly.entity_id
_entity_poly.type
_entity_poly.pdbx_seq_one_letter_code
_entity_poly.pdbx_strand_id
1 'polypeptide(L)'
;MGCTHFGLASEGRNWDPVASDKLIKLPANIIEKRIQQDFEASPMALHIVELEQHMQDKLSQLKSLRELMADSEGEDLINQRFELVQQKSEYLDLMQEAQGLRQNALAKKQGLYQTVLGKLRNKNGRISQGEVYLLQQKQAEARHRMQKVLAQVDNGLMHSGLDQRSPYADEFALNLAKVEDLKNAISKHKANASPTLGDVEVTSEEYVRQLLMQASTEQSLLDQEALMFSYMAKLVALDAQSLEYEISYGDENTDLTQRNRTKPAAVANLFL
;
A
#
# COMPACT_ATOMS: atom_id res chain seq x y z
N MET A 1 -11.14 -38.43 -9.38
CA MET A 1 -11.30 -37.47 -8.26
C MET A 1 -10.09 -36.55 -8.27
N GLY A 2 -10.13 -35.47 -9.03
CA GLY A 2 -9.05 -34.49 -9.11
C GLY A 2 -9.68 -33.13 -9.33
N CYS A 3 -9.95 -32.42 -8.23
CA CYS A 3 -10.52 -31.09 -8.28
C CYS A 3 -9.42 -30.12 -8.71
N THR A 4 -9.48 -29.67 -9.96
CA THR A 4 -8.79 -28.46 -10.40
C THR A 4 -9.49 -27.26 -9.77
N HIS A 5 -8.83 -26.64 -8.81
CA HIS A 5 -9.25 -25.36 -8.25
C HIS A 5 -9.00 -24.28 -9.32
N PHE A 6 -9.96 -24.07 -10.22
CA PHE A 6 -10.03 -22.85 -11.01
C PHE A 6 -10.37 -21.74 -10.03
N GLY A 7 -9.37 -20.91 -9.71
CA GLY A 7 -9.59 -19.67 -9.00
C GLY A 7 -10.64 -18.86 -9.74
N LEU A 8 -11.72 -18.54 -9.04
CA LEU A 8 -12.68 -17.53 -9.48
C LEU A 8 -11.86 -16.27 -9.76
N ALA A 9 -11.83 -15.87 -11.02
CA ALA A 9 -11.35 -14.56 -11.41
C ALA A 9 -12.16 -13.55 -10.60
N SER A 10 -11.53 -12.90 -9.61
CA SER A 10 -12.13 -11.75 -8.96
C SER A 10 -12.34 -10.71 -10.06
N GLU A 11 -13.60 -10.42 -10.36
CA GLU A 11 -14.01 -9.27 -11.19
C GLU A 11 -13.05 -8.13 -10.94
N GLY A 12 -12.30 -7.70 -11.96
CA GLY A 12 -11.05 -6.94 -11.86
C GLY A 12 -11.12 -5.63 -11.06
N ARG A 13 -11.24 -5.74 -9.74
CA ARG A 13 -11.30 -4.69 -8.72
C ARG A 13 -10.33 -4.95 -7.56
N ASN A 14 -9.61 -6.07 -7.61
CA ASN A 14 -8.64 -6.45 -6.61
C ASN A 14 -7.21 -6.19 -7.09
N TRP A 15 -6.36 -5.78 -6.15
CA TRP A 15 -4.90 -5.85 -6.30
C TRP A 15 -4.40 -7.13 -5.66
N ASP A 16 -3.76 -8.02 -6.41
CA ASP A 16 -3.22 -9.29 -5.91
C ASP A 16 -1.71 -9.34 -6.13
N PRO A 17 -0.91 -8.71 -5.24
CA PRO A 17 0.51 -8.63 -5.44
C PRO A 17 1.18 -9.98 -5.26
N VAL A 18 2.09 -10.30 -6.17
CA VAL A 18 2.87 -11.54 -6.11
C VAL A 18 4.30 -11.23 -5.72
N ALA A 19 4.79 -11.91 -4.67
CA ALA A 19 6.20 -11.95 -4.31
C ALA A 19 7.02 -12.74 -5.34
N SER A 20 7.10 -12.24 -6.57
CA SER A 20 7.81 -12.89 -7.66
C SER A 20 9.30 -13.02 -7.34
N ASP A 21 9.95 -14.06 -7.86
CA ASP A 21 11.40 -14.23 -7.73
C ASP A 21 12.19 -13.04 -8.27
N LYS A 22 11.59 -12.26 -9.18
CA LYS A 22 12.15 -11.01 -9.66
C LYS A 22 12.19 -9.96 -8.55
N LEU A 23 11.14 -9.83 -7.73
CA LEU A 23 11.04 -8.86 -6.64
C LEU A 23 12.11 -9.08 -5.55
N ILE A 24 12.38 -10.34 -5.17
CA ILE A 24 13.37 -10.66 -4.11
C ILE A 24 14.82 -10.54 -4.62
N LYS A 25 15.01 -10.56 -5.94
CA LYS A 25 16.30 -10.29 -6.58
C LYS A 25 16.55 -8.80 -6.78
N LEU A 26 15.54 -7.95 -6.61
CA LEU A 26 15.73 -6.52 -6.72
C LEU A 26 16.57 -5.98 -5.55
N PRO A 27 17.33 -4.91 -5.79
CA PRO A 27 17.94 -4.13 -4.73
C PRO A 27 16.85 -3.61 -3.78
N ALA A 28 17.11 -3.65 -2.47
CA ALA A 28 16.09 -3.35 -1.46
C ALA A 28 15.47 -1.95 -1.63
N ASN A 29 16.28 -0.96 -2.00
CA ASN A 29 15.85 0.41 -2.30
C ASN A 29 14.89 0.56 -3.51
N ILE A 30 14.66 -0.51 -4.28
CA ILE A 30 13.71 -0.52 -5.41
C ILE A 30 12.46 -1.36 -5.08
N ILE A 31 12.51 -2.21 -4.04
CA ILE A 31 11.40 -3.11 -3.67
C ILE A 31 10.12 -2.31 -3.45
N GLU A 32 10.17 -1.29 -2.60
CA GLU A 32 9.03 -0.43 -2.30
C GLU A 32 8.49 0.27 -3.55
N LYS A 33 9.37 0.94 -4.31
CA LYS A 33 8.98 1.63 -5.54
C LYS A 33 8.29 0.70 -6.52
N ARG A 34 8.77 -0.54 -6.65
CA ARG A 34 8.18 -1.51 -7.57
C ARG A 34 6.80 -1.96 -7.10
N ILE A 35 6.62 -2.17 -5.80
CA ILE A 35 5.34 -2.55 -5.21
C ILE A 35 4.33 -1.41 -5.36
N GLN A 36 4.77 -0.18 -5.13
CA GLN A 36 3.93 1.01 -5.29
C GLN A 36 3.47 1.19 -6.74
N GLN A 37 4.39 1.07 -7.71
CA GLN A 37 4.04 1.12 -9.14
C GLN A 37 3.07 0.01 -9.56
N ASP A 38 3.22 -1.19 -8.99
CA ASP A 38 2.33 -2.32 -9.26
C ASP A 38 0.93 -2.06 -8.71
N PHE A 39 0.83 -1.50 -7.51
CA PHE A 39 -0.45 -1.07 -6.93
C PHE A 39 -1.10 0.04 -7.74
N GLU A 40 -0.37 1.09 -8.10
CA GLU A 40 -0.88 2.23 -8.88
C GLU A 40 -1.44 1.81 -10.24
N ALA A 41 -0.87 0.77 -10.86
CA ALA A 41 -1.36 0.21 -12.12
C ALA A 41 -2.53 -0.76 -11.94
N SER A 42 -2.93 -1.06 -10.69
CA SER A 42 -3.96 -2.05 -10.41
C SER A 42 -5.37 -1.49 -10.61
N PRO A 43 -6.36 -2.34 -10.96
CA PRO A 43 -7.76 -1.91 -11.03
C PRO A 43 -8.30 -1.39 -9.69
N MET A 44 -7.75 -1.88 -8.58
CA MET A 44 -8.10 -1.44 -7.24
C MET A 44 -7.72 0.02 -6.99
N ALA A 45 -6.52 0.43 -7.44
CA ALA A 45 -6.09 1.83 -7.33
C ALA A 45 -6.95 2.76 -8.19
N LEU A 46 -7.30 2.33 -9.41
CA LEU A 46 -8.23 3.07 -10.27
C LEU A 46 -9.59 3.26 -9.60
N HIS A 47 -10.12 2.20 -8.98
CA HIS A 47 -11.40 2.27 -8.28
C HIS A 47 -11.37 3.22 -7.08
N ILE A 48 -10.27 3.25 -6.30
CA ILE A 48 -10.11 4.23 -5.22
C ILE A 48 -10.15 5.66 -5.77
N VAL A 49 -9.48 5.92 -6.90
CA VAL A 49 -9.50 7.25 -7.56
C VAL A 49 -10.90 7.62 -8.05
N GLU A 50 -11.64 6.66 -8.62
CA GLU A 50 -13.04 6.87 -9.04
C GLU A 50 -13.92 7.24 -7.84
N LEU A 51 -13.83 6.49 -6.74
CA LEU A 51 -14.56 6.78 -5.50
C LEU A 51 -14.19 8.16 -4.93
N GLU A 52 -12.91 8.55 -4.97
CA GLU A 52 -12.45 9.88 -4.56
C GLU A 52 -13.06 11.00 -5.39
N GLN A 53 -13.18 10.81 -6.70
CA GLN A 53 -13.85 11.77 -7.57
C GLN A 53 -15.34 11.88 -7.22
N HIS A 54 -16.04 10.75 -7.04
CA HIS A 54 -17.44 10.74 -6.63
C HIS A 54 -17.66 11.40 -5.26
N MET A 55 -16.75 11.16 -4.30
CA MET A 55 -16.76 11.83 -3.00
C MET A 55 -16.59 13.35 -3.13
N GLN A 56 -15.69 13.80 -4.01
CA GLN A 56 -15.48 15.23 -4.25
C GLN A 56 -16.71 15.90 -4.85
N ASP A 57 -17.37 15.24 -5.80
CA ASP A 57 -18.61 15.72 -6.40
C ASP A 57 -19.73 15.81 -5.35
N LYS A 58 -19.90 14.78 -4.51
CA LYS A 58 -20.86 14.78 -3.39
C LYS A 58 -20.57 15.87 -2.37
N LEU A 59 -19.30 16.11 -2.05
CA LEU A 59 -18.90 17.21 -1.16
C LEU A 59 -19.32 18.57 -1.72
N SER A 60 -19.22 18.76 -3.04
CA SER A 60 -19.67 19.99 -3.69
C SER A 60 -21.20 20.16 -3.61
N GLN A 61 -21.95 19.08 -3.83
CA GLN A 61 -23.41 19.05 -3.69
C GLN A 61 -23.87 19.35 -2.26
N LEU A 62 -23.21 18.77 -1.26
CA LEU A 62 -23.48 19.02 0.16
C LEU A 62 -23.26 20.48 0.54
N LYS A 63 -22.22 21.12 -0.01
CA LYS A 63 -21.95 22.55 0.22
C LYS A 63 -23.04 23.42 -0.39
N SER A 64 -23.40 23.19 -1.65
CA SER A 64 -24.46 23.96 -2.31
C SER A 64 -25.81 23.79 -1.62
N LEU A 65 -26.13 22.57 -1.17
CA LEU A 65 -27.37 22.31 -0.45
C LEU A 65 -27.40 23.05 0.88
N ARG A 66 -26.27 23.08 1.61
CA ARG A 66 -26.16 23.82 2.87
C ARG A 66 -26.32 25.33 2.70
N GLU A 67 -25.82 25.88 1.59
CA GLU A 67 -26.00 27.30 1.26
C GLU A 67 -27.47 27.60 0.93
N LEU A 68 -28.10 26.75 0.12
CA LEU A 68 -29.51 26.89 -0.27
C LEU A 68 -30.47 26.77 0.93
N MET A 69 -30.09 25.99 1.95
CA MET A 69 -30.81 25.89 3.22
C MET A 69 -30.77 27.14 4.09
N ALA A 70 -29.85 28.08 3.85
CA ALA A 70 -29.78 29.31 4.64
C ALA A 70 -30.96 30.25 4.34
N ASP A 71 -31.52 30.16 3.13
CA ASP A 71 -32.58 31.03 2.62
C ASP A 71 -33.94 30.32 2.53
N SER A 72 -34.05 29.08 3.01
CA SER A 72 -35.29 28.29 2.96
C SER A 72 -36.05 28.28 4.28
N GLU A 73 -37.38 28.23 4.18
CA GLU A 73 -38.28 28.19 5.34
C GLU A 73 -39.41 27.19 5.10
N GLY A 74 -40.07 26.77 6.19
CA GLY A 74 -41.25 25.90 6.12
C GLY A 74 -40.97 24.55 5.46
N GLU A 75 -41.86 24.12 4.56
CA GLU A 75 -41.82 22.82 3.90
C GLU A 75 -40.57 22.65 3.01
N ASP A 76 -40.11 23.72 2.36
CA ASP A 76 -38.92 23.70 1.52
C ASP A 76 -37.65 23.39 2.35
N LEU A 77 -37.55 23.95 3.55
CA LEU A 77 -36.45 23.65 4.48
C LEU A 77 -36.47 22.18 4.93
N ILE A 78 -37.65 21.61 5.19
CA ILE A 78 -37.80 20.20 5.58
C ILE A 78 -37.35 19.29 4.43
N ASN A 79 -37.77 19.58 3.19
CA ASN A 79 -37.36 18.83 2.01
C ASN A 79 -35.84 18.87 1.80
N GLN A 80 -35.22 20.04 1.98
CA GLN A 80 -33.77 20.19 1.85
C GLN A 80 -33.00 19.48 2.97
N ARG A 81 -33.54 19.44 4.20
CA ARG A 81 -32.98 18.64 5.30
C ARG A 81 -33.02 17.15 5.00
N PHE A 82 -34.12 16.66 4.44
CA PHE A 82 -34.23 15.27 3.99
C PHE A 82 -33.17 14.95 2.94
N GLU A 83 -33.04 15.79 1.92
CA GLU A 83 -32.02 15.63 0.89
C GLU A 83 -30.61 15.67 1.50
N LEU A 84 -30.35 16.55 2.48
CA LEU A 84 -29.05 16.66 3.13
C LEU A 84 -28.67 15.37 3.86
N VAL A 85 -29.61 14.79 4.61
CA VAL A 85 -29.39 13.53 5.32
C VAL A 85 -29.11 12.40 4.31
N GLN A 86 -29.87 12.34 3.22
CA GLN A 86 -29.64 11.35 2.16
C GLN A 86 -28.26 11.51 1.51
N GLN A 87 -27.88 12.73 1.11
CA GLN A 87 -26.57 13.00 0.50
C GLN A 87 -25.41 12.70 1.46
N LYS A 88 -25.57 12.98 2.77
CA LYS A 88 -24.58 12.59 3.79
C LYS A 88 -24.45 11.07 3.91
N SER A 89 -25.56 10.33 3.87
CA SER A 89 -25.54 8.86 3.91
C SER A 89 -24.81 8.29 2.70
N GLU A 90 -25.17 8.72 1.49
CA GLU A 90 -24.51 8.28 0.26
C GLU A 90 -23.01 8.62 0.26
N TYR A 91 -22.63 9.79 0.79
CA TYR A 91 -21.22 10.14 0.97
C TYR A 91 -20.49 9.19 1.92
N LEU A 92 -21.11 8.81 3.05
CA LEU A 92 -20.52 7.86 3.99
C LEU A 92 -20.37 6.47 3.40
N ASP A 93 -21.29 6.02 2.54
CA ASP A 93 -21.18 4.74 1.84
C ASP A 93 -19.93 4.73 0.93
N LEU A 94 -19.71 5.80 0.17
CA LEU A 94 -18.51 5.97 -0.67
C LEU A 94 -17.22 5.97 0.17
N MET A 95 -17.22 6.68 1.30
CA MET A 95 -16.07 6.69 2.22
C MET A 95 -15.77 5.30 2.78
N GLN A 96 -16.81 4.57 3.18
CA GLN A 96 -16.67 3.23 3.73
C GLN A 96 -16.10 2.26 2.69
N GLU A 97 -16.56 2.34 1.44
CA GLU A 97 -16.03 1.52 0.35
C GLU A 97 -14.55 1.84 0.06
N ALA A 98 -14.22 3.12 -0.09
CA ALA A 98 -12.84 3.56 -0.31
C ALA A 98 -11.92 3.11 0.84
N GLN A 99 -12.40 3.20 2.08
CA GLN A 99 -11.65 2.75 3.25
C GLN A 99 -11.43 1.25 3.28
N GLY A 100 -12.46 0.46 2.96
CA GLY A 100 -12.35 -1.00 2.85
C GLY A 100 -11.29 -1.41 1.82
N LEU A 101 -11.22 -0.72 0.68
CA LEU A 101 -10.18 -0.94 -0.31
C LEU A 101 -8.80 -0.56 0.23
N ARG A 102 -8.63 0.63 0.82
CA ARG A 102 -7.34 1.04 1.38
C ARG A 102 -6.82 0.07 2.44
N GLN A 103 -7.68 -0.40 3.34
CA GLN A 103 -7.35 -1.42 4.33
C GLN A 103 -6.93 -2.75 3.69
N ASN A 104 -7.68 -3.21 2.68
CA ASN A 104 -7.36 -4.44 1.96
C ASN A 104 -6.01 -4.35 1.24
N ALA A 105 -5.77 -3.23 0.54
CA ALA A 105 -4.51 -2.97 -0.13
C ALA A 105 -3.35 -2.96 0.88
N LEU A 106 -3.50 -2.26 2.00
CA LEU A 106 -2.47 -2.20 3.02
C LEU A 106 -2.19 -3.57 3.64
N ALA A 107 -3.22 -4.37 3.93
CA ALA A 107 -3.06 -5.74 4.43
C ALA A 107 -2.28 -6.62 3.43
N LYS A 108 -2.58 -6.52 2.13
CA LYS A 108 -1.84 -7.24 1.09
C LYS A 108 -0.39 -6.76 0.96
N LYS A 109 -0.15 -5.44 1.08
CA LYS A 109 1.20 -4.84 1.10
C LYS A 109 2.02 -5.35 2.29
N GLN A 110 1.43 -5.41 3.49
CA GLN A 110 2.07 -5.99 4.67
C GLN A 110 2.39 -7.48 4.48
N GLY A 111 1.44 -8.27 3.98
CA GLY A 111 1.64 -9.70 3.69
C GLY A 111 2.76 -9.95 2.66
N LEU A 112 2.84 -9.09 1.65
CA LEU A 112 3.92 -9.10 0.67
C LEU A 112 5.27 -8.81 1.32
N TYR A 113 5.37 -7.76 2.14
CA TYR A 113 6.61 -7.43 2.85
C TYR A 113 7.05 -8.56 3.80
N GLN A 114 6.13 -9.18 4.55
CA GLN A 114 6.44 -10.35 5.38
C GLN A 114 6.98 -11.52 4.55
N THR A 115 6.38 -11.77 3.38
CA THR A 115 6.83 -12.81 2.45
C THR A 115 8.23 -12.51 1.91
N VAL A 116 8.50 -11.26 1.51
CA VAL A 116 9.82 -10.82 1.06
C VAL A 116 10.86 -10.98 2.17
N LEU A 117 10.55 -10.54 3.40
CA LEU A 117 11.43 -10.68 4.55
C LEU A 117 11.77 -12.15 4.84
N GLY A 118 10.78 -13.04 4.81
CA GLY A 118 10.98 -14.48 4.99
C GLY A 118 11.90 -15.08 3.92
N LYS A 119 11.74 -14.67 2.66
CA LYS A 119 12.59 -15.12 1.56
C LYS A 119 14.02 -14.56 1.65
N LEU A 120 14.19 -13.31 2.07
CA LEU A 120 15.51 -12.71 2.33
C LEU A 120 16.26 -13.47 3.43
N ARG A 121 15.60 -13.74 4.56
CA ARG A 121 16.19 -14.51 5.67
C ARG A 121 16.61 -15.91 5.25
N ASN A 122 15.77 -16.60 4.46
CA ASN A 122 16.08 -17.93 3.94
C ASN A 122 17.28 -17.91 2.97
N LYS A 123 17.38 -16.88 2.13
CA LYS A 123 18.52 -16.69 1.22
C LYS A 123 19.81 -16.44 1.99
N ASN A 124 19.80 -15.54 2.97
CA ASN A 124 20.95 -15.23 3.80
C ASN A 124 21.42 -16.45 4.61
N GLY A 125 20.48 -17.23 5.15
CA GLY A 125 20.79 -18.51 5.82
C GLY A 125 21.50 -19.52 4.91
N ARG A 126 21.03 -19.70 3.67
CA ARG A 126 21.66 -20.59 2.67
C ARG A 126 23.06 -20.14 2.27
N ILE A 127 23.23 -18.84 2.04
CA ILE A 127 24.53 -18.24 1.68
C ILE A 127 25.55 -18.45 2.81
N SER A 128 25.14 -18.22 4.06
CA SER A 128 25.99 -18.36 5.26
C SER A 128 26.42 -19.81 5.52
N GLN A 129 25.55 -20.79 5.28
CA GLN A 129 25.81 -22.18 5.70
C GLN A 129 26.63 -23.04 4.74
N GLY A 130 26.91 -22.62 3.49
CA GLY A 130 27.72 -23.48 2.61
C GLY A 130 28.20 -22.89 1.30
N GLU A 131 27.44 -21.99 0.67
CA GLU A 131 27.80 -21.51 -0.67
C GLU A 131 29.04 -20.60 -0.66
N VAL A 132 29.15 -19.71 0.33
CA VAL A 132 30.32 -18.81 0.46
C VAL A 132 31.59 -19.61 0.78
N TYR A 133 31.50 -20.57 1.70
CA TYR A 133 32.61 -21.44 2.05
C TYR A 133 33.08 -22.28 0.84
N LEU A 134 32.14 -22.90 0.12
CA LEU A 134 32.44 -23.69 -1.07
C LEU A 134 33.03 -22.82 -2.19
N LEU A 135 32.52 -21.59 -2.36
CA LEU A 135 33.05 -20.64 -3.35
C LEU A 135 34.49 -20.24 -3.01
N GLN A 136 34.78 -19.92 -1.75
CA GLN A 136 36.13 -19.60 -1.29
C GLN A 136 37.09 -20.78 -1.51
N GLN A 137 36.65 -22.00 -1.19
CA GLN A 137 37.43 -23.21 -1.42
C GLN A 137 37.74 -23.41 -2.92
N LYS A 138 36.74 -23.30 -3.80
CA LYS A 138 36.93 -23.41 -5.25
C LYS A 138 37.88 -22.35 -5.80
N GLN A 139 37.81 -21.12 -5.29
CA GLN A 139 38.74 -20.06 -5.66
C GLN A 139 40.18 -20.36 -5.20
N ALA A 140 40.35 -20.90 -3.98
CA ALA A 140 41.66 -21.29 -3.46
C ALA A 140 42.27 -22.44 -4.28
N GLU A 141 41.48 -23.47 -4.61
CA GLU A 141 41.91 -24.57 -5.48
C GLU A 141 42.30 -24.10 -6.88
N ALA A 142 41.54 -23.17 -7.46
CA ALA A 142 41.85 -22.61 -8.77
C ALA A 142 43.20 -21.86 -8.75
N ARG A 143 43.47 -21.07 -7.70
CA ARG A 143 44.76 -20.40 -7.50
C ARG A 143 45.91 -21.40 -7.34
N HIS A 144 45.69 -22.47 -6.58
CA HIS A 144 46.71 -23.51 -6.38
C HIS A 144 47.03 -24.26 -7.69
N ARG A 145 46.01 -24.64 -8.48
CA ARG A 145 46.21 -25.26 -9.80
C ARG A 145 47.04 -24.35 -10.72
N MET A 146 46.73 -23.07 -10.73
CA MET A 146 47.44 -22.08 -11.52
C MET A 146 48.90 -21.90 -11.09
N GLN A 147 49.20 -21.79 -9.79
CA GLN A 147 50.57 -21.71 -9.30
C GLN A 147 51.40 -22.92 -9.75
N LYS A 148 50.80 -24.12 -9.73
CA LYS A 148 51.44 -25.34 -10.21
C LYS A 148 51.74 -25.29 -11.71
N VAL A 149 50.80 -24.81 -12.53
CA VAL A 149 50.99 -24.68 -13.98
C VAL A 149 52.08 -23.64 -14.30
N LEU A 150 52.08 -22.50 -13.60
CA LEU A 150 53.11 -21.48 -13.76
C LEU A 150 54.50 -22.04 -13.45
N ALA A 151 54.67 -22.73 -12.32
CA ALA A 151 55.94 -23.34 -11.95
C ALA A 151 56.41 -24.41 -12.97
N GLN A 152 55.48 -25.16 -13.57
CA GLN A 152 55.80 -26.17 -14.59
C GLN A 152 56.26 -25.53 -15.90
N VAL A 153 55.56 -24.50 -16.36
CA VAL A 153 55.90 -23.79 -17.60
C VAL A 153 57.22 -23.02 -17.43
N ASP A 154 57.42 -22.36 -16.29
CA ASP A 154 58.64 -21.60 -15.98
C ASP A 154 59.87 -22.51 -15.92
N ASN A 155 59.76 -23.66 -15.25
CA ASN A 155 60.80 -24.69 -15.29
C ASN A 155 61.09 -25.15 -16.72
N GLY A 156 60.07 -25.39 -17.55
CA GLY A 156 60.25 -25.80 -18.94
C GLY A 156 61.00 -24.76 -19.80
N LEU A 157 60.70 -23.47 -19.60
CA LEU A 157 61.35 -22.36 -20.31
C LEU A 157 62.82 -22.18 -19.87
N MET A 158 63.10 -22.32 -18.56
CA MET A 158 64.45 -22.30 -17.99
C MET A 158 65.36 -23.41 -18.56
N HIS A 159 64.82 -24.64 -18.70
CA HIS A 159 65.58 -25.75 -19.31
C HIS A 159 65.84 -25.56 -20.81
N SER A 160 65.08 -24.68 -21.46
CA SER A 160 65.19 -24.35 -22.89
C SER A 160 66.18 -23.20 -23.17
N GLY A 161 66.81 -22.64 -22.13
CA GLY A 161 67.75 -21.52 -22.27
C GLY A 161 67.09 -20.17 -22.57
N LEU A 162 65.77 -20.06 -22.39
CA LEU A 162 65.02 -18.82 -22.56
C LEU A 162 64.80 -18.16 -21.20
N ASP A 163 65.52 -17.07 -20.94
CA ASP A 163 65.42 -16.26 -19.70
C ASP A 163 64.14 -15.38 -19.66
N GLN A 164 63.12 -15.74 -20.43
CA GLN A 164 61.93 -14.91 -20.63
C GLN A 164 60.73 -15.47 -19.85
N ARG A 165 60.05 -14.57 -19.14
CA ARG A 165 58.79 -14.87 -18.44
C ARG A 165 57.76 -15.41 -19.43
N SER A 166 57.02 -16.45 -19.01
CA SER A 166 55.99 -17.06 -19.85
C SER A 166 54.89 -16.05 -20.24
N PRO A 167 54.49 -15.95 -21.52
CA PRO A 167 53.35 -15.14 -21.96
C PRO A 167 52.05 -15.45 -21.21
N TYR A 168 51.88 -16.70 -20.76
CA TYR A 168 50.74 -17.13 -19.95
C TYR A 168 50.68 -16.43 -18.59
N ALA A 169 51.83 -16.12 -17.98
CA ALA A 169 51.89 -15.42 -16.70
C ALA A 169 51.42 -13.97 -16.84
N ASP A 170 51.70 -13.33 -17.98
CA ASP A 170 51.32 -11.94 -18.26
C ASP A 170 49.83 -11.84 -18.59
N GLU A 171 49.30 -12.73 -19.44
CA GLU A 171 47.86 -12.80 -19.72
C GLU A 171 47.05 -13.11 -18.45
N PHE A 172 47.56 -14.00 -17.59
CA PHE A 172 46.92 -14.29 -16.32
C PHE A 172 46.87 -13.06 -15.39
N ALA A 173 47.99 -12.34 -15.25
CA ALA A 173 48.05 -11.13 -14.43
C ALA A 173 47.07 -10.05 -14.94
N LEU A 174 46.97 -9.90 -16.26
CA LEU A 174 46.02 -9.01 -16.91
C LEU A 174 44.57 -9.43 -16.64
N ASN A 175 44.25 -10.73 -16.75
CA ASN A 175 42.93 -11.26 -16.44
C ASN A 175 42.55 -11.06 -14.97
N LEU A 176 43.49 -11.26 -14.04
CA LEU A 176 43.26 -11.02 -12.61
C LEU A 176 42.97 -9.54 -12.34
N ALA A 177 43.74 -8.62 -12.93
CA ALA A 177 43.50 -7.19 -12.83
C ALA A 177 42.09 -6.83 -13.35
N LYS A 178 41.67 -7.40 -14.50
CA LYS A 178 40.31 -7.21 -15.03
C LYS A 178 39.22 -7.79 -14.14
N VAL A 179 39.46 -8.92 -13.47
CA VAL A 179 38.53 -9.46 -12.47
C VAL A 179 38.37 -8.51 -11.28
N GLU A 180 39.46 -7.89 -10.81
CA GLU A 180 39.39 -6.89 -9.74
C GLU A 180 38.68 -5.59 -10.20
N ASP A 181 38.95 -5.12 -11.43
CA ASP A 181 38.20 -4.00 -12.04
C ASP A 181 36.69 -4.30 -12.08
N LEU A 182 36.31 -5.52 -12.49
CA LEU A 182 34.92 -5.95 -12.53
C LEU A 182 34.30 -6.04 -11.13
N LYS A 183 35.01 -6.58 -10.13
CA LYS A 183 34.53 -6.58 -8.73
C LYS A 183 34.30 -5.17 -8.20
N ASN A 184 35.22 -4.26 -8.50
CA ASN A 184 35.10 -2.86 -8.11
C ASN A 184 33.89 -2.20 -8.81
N ALA A 185 33.71 -2.42 -10.11
CA ALA A 185 32.54 -1.91 -10.85
C ALA A 185 31.22 -2.48 -10.31
N ILE A 186 31.18 -3.78 -9.99
CA ILE A 186 30.03 -4.46 -9.37
C ILE A 186 29.72 -3.84 -8.01
N SER A 187 30.73 -3.65 -7.14
CA SER A 187 30.52 -3.07 -5.80
C SER A 187 29.97 -1.64 -5.82
N LYS A 188 30.36 -0.85 -6.83
CA LYS A 188 29.93 0.55 -7.00
C LYS A 188 28.62 0.70 -7.80
N HIS A 189 28.10 -0.39 -8.35
CA HIS A 189 26.91 -0.34 -9.20
C HIS A 189 25.67 0.00 -8.35
N LYS A 190 24.79 0.89 -8.85
CA LYS A 190 23.58 1.34 -8.13
C LYS A 190 22.66 0.19 -7.69
N ALA A 191 22.65 -0.91 -8.43
CA ALA A 191 21.87 -2.10 -8.08
C ALA A 191 22.50 -2.97 -6.97
N ASN A 192 23.74 -2.70 -6.57
CA ASN A 192 24.39 -3.38 -5.44
C ASN A 192 24.56 -2.47 -4.22
N ALA A 193 24.11 -1.22 -4.32
CA ALA A 193 24.11 -0.31 -3.18
C ALA A 193 23.17 -0.83 -2.09
N SER A 194 23.65 -0.84 -0.86
CA SER A 194 22.82 -1.08 0.31
C SER A 194 21.69 -0.04 0.35
N PRO A 195 20.46 -0.42 0.75
CA PRO A 195 19.43 0.57 1.02
C PRO A 195 19.89 1.52 2.12
N THR A 196 19.49 2.79 2.04
CA THR A 196 19.73 3.77 3.09
C THR A 196 18.43 4.12 3.79
N LEU A 197 18.49 4.31 5.11
CA LEU A 197 17.42 4.88 5.90
C LEU A 197 17.91 6.25 6.41
N GLY A 198 17.46 7.32 5.74
CA GLY A 198 18.11 8.63 5.85
C GLY A 198 19.54 8.56 5.29
N ASP A 199 20.52 8.97 6.10
CA ASP A 199 21.95 8.94 5.75
C ASP A 199 22.69 7.67 6.21
N VAL A 200 21.96 6.68 6.75
CA VAL A 200 22.57 5.45 7.29
C VAL A 200 22.32 4.27 6.34
N GLU A 201 23.38 3.59 5.91
CA GLU A 201 23.26 2.32 5.18
C GLU A 201 22.71 1.22 6.10
N VAL A 202 21.67 0.54 5.63
CA VAL A 202 21.02 -0.54 6.36
C VAL A 202 21.01 -1.81 5.51
N THR A 203 20.78 -2.96 6.16
CA THR A 203 20.63 -4.22 5.42
C THR A 203 19.28 -4.27 4.71
N SER A 204 19.16 -5.08 3.66
CA SER A 204 17.89 -5.32 2.97
C SER A 204 16.80 -5.86 3.91
N GLU A 205 17.16 -6.67 4.91
CA GLU A 205 16.19 -7.16 5.91
C GLU A 205 15.68 -6.03 6.79
N GLU A 206 16.58 -5.17 7.27
CA GLU A 206 16.23 -4.04 8.12
C GLU A 206 15.39 -3.00 7.39
N TYR A 207 15.72 -2.75 6.12
CA TYR A 207 14.90 -1.90 5.26
C TYR A 207 13.46 -2.45 5.11
N VAL A 208 13.29 -3.74 4.83
CA VAL A 208 11.94 -4.33 4.71
C VAL A 208 11.19 -4.36 6.05
N ARG A 209 11.88 -4.51 7.18
CA ARG A 209 11.26 -4.34 8.52
C ARG A 209 10.77 -2.92 8.74
N GLN A 210 11.53 -1.92 8.32
CA GLN A 210 11.11 -0.53 8.39
C GLN A 210 9.86 -0.28 7.54
N LEU A 211 9.79 -0.83 6.33
CA LEU A 211 8.59 -0.75 5.49
C LEU A 211 7.37 -1.41 6.13
N LEU A 212 7.56 -2.55 6.82
CA LEU A 212 6.50 -3.18 7.61
C LEU A 212 6.05 -2.28 8.75
N MET A 213 6.97 -1.67 9.47
CA MET A 213 6.65 -0.75 10.56
C MET A 213 5.86 0.47 10.05
N GLN A 214 6.27 1.06 8.94
CA GLN A 214 5.53 2.15 8.28
C GLN A 214 4.12 1.72 7.88
N ALA A 215 3.97 0.55 7.26
CA ALA A 215 2.66 0.01 6.92
C ALA A 215 1.79 -0.24 8.16
N SER A 216 2.36 -0.58 9.32
CA SER A 216 1.62 -0.68 10.58
C SER A 216 1.17 0.70 11.10
N THR A 217 1.98 1.74 10.92
CA THR A 217 1.57 3.12 11.27
C THR A 217 0.46 3.62 10.37
N GLU A 218 0.52 3.33 9.07
CA GLU A 218 -0.56 3.60 8.11
C GLU A 218 -1.86 2.89 8.53
N GLN A 219 -1.77 1.63 9.00
CA GLN A 219 -2.94 0.88 9.46
C GLN A 219 -3.61 1.56 10.66
N SER A 220 -2.81 2.02 11.63
CA SER A 220 -3.35 2.74 12.79
C SER A 220 -4.06 4.03 12.40
N LEU A 221 -3.62 4.71 11.33
CA LEU A 221 -4.31 5.89 10.82
C LEU A 221 -5.65 5.51 10.20
N LEU A 222 -5.69 4.46 9.37
CA LEU A 222 -6.92 3.96 8.77
C LEU A 222 -7.94 3.50 9.82
N ASP A 223 -7.47 2.92 10.94
CA ASP A 223 -8.34 2.51 12.05
C ASP A 223 -8.96 3.72 12.77
N GLN A 224 -8.20 4.80 12.94
CA GLN A 224 -8.71 6.06 13.50
C GLN A 224 -9.74 6.71 12.56
N GLU A 225 -9.49 6.70 11.25
CA GLU A 225 -10.44 7.17 10.25
C GLU A 225 -11.75 6.37 10.28
N ALA A 226 -11.66 5.04 10.39
CA ALA A 226 -12.85 4.18 10.51
C ALA A 226 -13.68 4.51 11.76
N LEU A 227 -13.03 4.83 12.88
CA LEU A 227 -13.71 5.31 14.09
C LEU A 227 -14.43 6.64 13.82
N MET A 228 -13.77 7.59 13.16
CA MET A 228 -14.41 8.86 12.78
C MET A 228 -15.66 8.64 11.91
N PHE A 229 -15.59 7.74 10.93
CA PHE A 229 -16.74 7.43 10.06
C PHE A 229 -17.90 6.83 10.85
N SER A 230 -17.61 5.97 11.84
CA SER A 230 -18.66 5.42 12.71
C SER A 230 -19.40 6.50 13.50
N TYR A 231 -18.69 7.54 13.97
CA TYR A 231 -19.32 8.67 14.64
C TYR A 231 -20.11 9.54 13.66
N MET A 232 -19.61 9.76 12.44
CA MET A 232 -20.34 10.49 11.41
C MET A 232 -21.63 9.77 11.01
N ALA A 233 -21.59 8.45 10.81
CA ALA A 233 -22.78 7.64 10.54
C ALA A 233 -23.80 7.71 11.67
N LYS A 234 -23.34 7.68 12.92
CA LYS A 234 -24.22 7.87 14.08
C LYS A 234 -24.89 9.25 14.07
N LEU A 235 -24.16 10.32 13.74
CA LEU A 235 -24.74 11.65 13.63
C LEU A 235 -25.78 11.74 12.51
N VAL A 236 -25.50 11.16 11.34
CA VAL A 236 -26.47 11.12 10.23
C VAL A 236 -27.73 10.35 10.61
N ALA A 237 -27.60 9.24 11.34
CA ALA A 237 -28.74 8.49 11.83
C ALA A 237 -29.58 9.29 12.85
N LEU A 238 -28.92 10.04 13.74
CA LEU A 238 -29.61 10.92 14.68
C LEU A 238 -30.30 12.10 13.97
N ASP A 239 -29.64 12.69 12.97
CA ASP A 239 -30.23 13.74 12.11
C ASP A 239 -31.49 13.19 11.42
N ALA A 240 -31.41 11.99 10.83
CA ALA A 240 -32.55 11.31 10.19
C ALA A 240 -33.71 11.07 11.17
N GLN A 241 -33.39 10.54 12.35
CA GLN A 241 -34.39 10.29 13.40
C GLN A 241 -35.04 11.59 13.86
N SER A 242 -34.26 12.67 14.05
CA SER A 242 -34.79 13.97 14.46
C SER A 242 -35.75 14.55 13.41
N LEU A 243 -35.43 14.38 12.13
CA LEU A 243 -36.27 14.81 11.02
C LEU A 243 -37.56 13.99 10.94
N GLU A 244 -37.49 12.68 11.13
CA GLU A 244 -38.67 11.80 11.19
C GLU A 244 -39.62 12.22 12.33
N TYR A 245 -39.08 12.55 13.51
CA TYR A 245 -39.87 13.07 14.62
C TYR A 245 -40.51 14.42 14.30
N GLU A 246 -39.76 15.35 13.70
CA GLU A 246 -40.27 16.68 13.31
C GLU A 246 -41.42 16.56 12.30
N ILE A 247 -41.29 15.68 11.30
CA ILE A 247 -42.34 15.43 10.30
C ILE A 247 -43.57 14.75 10.93
N SER A 248 -43.36 13.79 11.83
CA SER A 248 -44.44 12.98 12.39
C SER A 248 -45.24 13.70 13.49
N TYR A 249 -44.60 14.59 14.25
CA TYR A 249 -45.17 15.20 15.45
C TYR A 249 -45.11 16.74 15.49
N GLY A 250 -44.47 17.39 14.50
CA GLY A 250 -44.28 18.84 14.46
C GLY A 250 -45.56 19.67 14.37
N ASP A 251 -46.68 19.06 13.98
CA ASP A 251 -47.99 19.74 13.82
C ASP A 251 -48.90 19.63 15.06
N GLU A 252 -48.49 18.91 16.12
CA GLU A 252 -49.35 18.71 17.31
C GLU A 252 -49.64 19.98 18.11
N ASN A 253 -48.87 21.07 17.91
CA ASN A 253 -49.17 22.36 18.53
C ASN A 253 -50.34 23.09 17.86
N THR A 254 -50.68 22.77 16.61
CA THR A 254 -51.74 23.45 15.85
C THR A 254 -53.12 22.93 16.26
N ASP A 255 -53.22 21.64 16.58
CA ASP A 255 -54.47 20.96 16.95
C ASP A 255 -54.96 21.29 18.37
N LEU A 256 -54.06 21.59 19.30
CA LEU A 256 -54.43 22.03 20.66
C LEU A 256 -55.06 23.44 20.65
N THR A 257 -54.66 24.30 19.71
CA THR A 257 -55.31 25.60 19.52
C THR A 257 -56.67 25.52 18.83
N GLN A 258 -56.89 24.57 17.91
CA GLN A 258 -58.20 24.38 17.26
C GLN A 258 -59.26 23.80 18.20
N ARG A 259 -58.89 22.86 19.09
CA ARG A 259 -59.82 22.32 20.12
C ARG A 259 -60.32 23.35 21.13
N ASN A 260 -59.62 24.48 21.28
CA ASN A 260 -60.07 25.59 22.12
C ASN A 260 -61.04 26.55 21.40
N ARG A 261 -61.09 26.55 20.06
CA ARG A 261 -62.03 27.38 19.26
C ARG A 261 -63.41 26.76 19.09
N THR A 262 -63.54 25.44 19.25
CA THR A 262 -64.83 24.71 19.20
C THR A 262 -65.53 24.61 20.55
N LYS A 263 -64.96 25.18 21.62
CA LYS A 263 -65.63 25.20 22.92
C LYS A 263 -66.90 26.06 22.83
N PRO A 264 -68.06 25.54 23.28
CA PRO A 264 -69.33 26.28 23.23
C PRO A 264 -69.24 27.69 23.87
N ALA A 265 -68.39 27.87 24.88
CA ALA A 265 -68.14 29.15 25.53
C ALA A 265 -67.50 30.21 24.61
N ALA A 266 -66.68 29.81 23.63
CA ALA A 266 -66.08 30.73 22.65
C ALA A 266 -67.06 31.09 21.52
N VAL A 267 -67.93 30.14 21.16
CA VAL A 267 -68.95 30.31 20.12
C VAL A 267 -70.14 31.15 20.61
N ALA A 268 -70.49 31.07 21.91
CA ALA A 268 -71.60 31.83 22.50
C ALA A 268 -71.48 33.37 22.33
N ASN A 269 -70.26 33.91 22.27
CA ASN A 269 -70.02 35.34 22.04
C ASN A 269 -70.35 35.80 20.60
N LEU A 270 -70.57 34.89 19.66
CA LEU A 270 -71.02 35.20 18.29
C LEU A 270 -72.55 35.26 18.17
N PHE A 271 -73.28 34.90 19.23
CA PHE A 271 -74.75 34.83 19.27
C PHE A 271 -75.39 35.77 20.31
N LEU A 272 -74.58 36.61 20.97
CA LEU A 272 -74.99 37.72 21.83
C LEU A 272 -74.71 39.04 21.10
#